data_AF-A0A6L6PZW5-F1
#
_entry.id   AF-A0A6L6PZW5-F1
#
_cell.length_a   1.000
_cell.length_b   1.000
_cell.length_c   1.000
_cell.angle_alpha   90.00
_cell.angle_beta   90.00
_cell.angle_gamma   90.00
#
_symmetry.space_group_name_H-M   'P 1'
#
loop_
_entity.id
_entity.type
_entity.pdbx_description
1 polymer ?
#
loop_
_entity_poly.entity_id
_entity_poly.type
_entity_poly.pdbx_seq_one_letter_code
_entity_poly.pdbx_strand_id
1 'polypeptide(L)'
;MCSNLDDFADPLFWEADEALLKARWPKGMIRGLRSRVLHTGARMMTMFDAGRAEVLRFCAGWEAMRLGEQDARDAICRPPLMFAGAGDLRAYWQLGFDGEIKSLEWLGCRQWHDGSGRACPVHG
;
A
#
# COMPACT_ATOMS: atom_id res chain seq x y z
N MET A 1 27.89 9.19 -2.84
CA MET A 1 27.43 10.45 -3.44
C MET A 1 25.93 10.49 -3.26
N CYS A 2 25.44 11.37 -2.40
CA CYS A 2 24.02 11.58 -2.21
C CYS A 2 23.50 12.30 -3.45
N SER A 3 22.75 11.60 -4.31
CA SER A 3 21.99 12.22 -5.39
C SER A 3 20.90 13.09 -4.78
N ASN A 4 20.84 14.33 -5.27
CA ASN A 4 20.04 15.42 -4.75
C ASN A 4 18.54 15.06 -4.76
N LEU A 5 17.85 15.42 -3.68
CA LEU A 5 16.40 15.33 -3.57
C LEU A 5 15.66 16.23 -4.59
N ASP A 6 16.39 17.05 -5.34
CA ASP A 6 15.87 17.94 -6.37
C ASP A 6 15.45 17.20 -7.67
N ASP A 7 15.93 15.97 -7.90
CA ASP A 7 15.48 15.15 -9.03
C ASP A 7 14.03 14.65 -8.87
N PHE A 8 13.46 14.73 -7.67
CA PHE A 8 12.04 14.45 -7.40
C PHE A 8 11.12 15.65 -7.69
N ALA A 9 11.68 16.81 -8.05
CA ALA A 9 10.94 18.04 -8.30
C ALA A 9 10.71 18.33 -9.79
N ASP A 10 11.15 17.46 -10.71
CA ASP A 10 10.89 17.61 -12.14
C ASP A 10 9.38 17.41 -12.45
N PRO A 11 8.66 18.42 -12.98
CA PRO A 11 7.25 18.28 -13.32
C PRO A 11 6.96 17.15 -14.31
N LEU A 12 7.90 16.83 -15.21
CA LEU A 12 7.76 15.73 -16.18
C LEU A 12 7.86 14.35 -15.52
N PHE A 13 8.46 14.26 -14.33
CA PHE A 13 8.48 13.07 -13.50
C PHE A 13 7.07 12.73 -12.98
N TRP A 14 6.23 13.75 -12.75
CA TRP A 14 4.88 13.58 -12.21
C TRP A 14 3.80 13.41 -13.29
N GLU A 15 3.92 14.03 -14.46
CA GLU A 15 2.80 14.10 -15.42
C GLU A 15 2.39 12.74 -16.05
N ALA A 16 3.34 11.86 -16.37
CA ALA A 16 3.01 10.54 -16.92
C ALA A 16 2.64 9.50 -15.83
N ASP A 17 3.14 9.68 -14.61
CA ASP A 17 2.81 8.82 -13.46
C ASP A 17 1.50 9.22 -12.79
N GLU A 18 1.14 10.50 -12.79
CA GLU A 18 -0.17 10.98 -12.35
C GLU A 18 -1.30 10.33 -13.14
N ALA A 19 -1.17 10.10 -14.44
CA ALA A 19 -2.21 9.44 -15.23
C ALA A 19 -2.45 7.99 -14.78
N LEU A 20 -1.41 7.23 -14.42
CA LEU A 20 -1.51 5.85 -13.90
C LEU A 20 -1.99 5.81 -12.43
N LEU A 21 -1.59 6.81 -11.64
CA LEU A 21 -1.97 6.98 -10.24
C LEU A 21 -3.41 7.49 -10.09
N LYS A 22 -3.84 8.40 -10.98
CA LYS A 22 -5.20 8.96 -11.07
C LYS A 22 -6.14 8.16 -11.97
N ALA A 23 -5.63 7.22 -12.77
CA ALA A 23 -6.47 6.34 -13.58
C ALA A 23 -7.52 5.70 -12.68
N ARG A 24 -8.79 5.89 -13.02
CA ARG A 24 -9.91 5.28 -12.30
C ARG A 24 -10.00 3.82 -12.75
N TRP A 25 -9.29 2.96 -12.05
CA TRP A 25 -9.31 1.52 -12.31
C TRP A 25 -10.74 0.97 -12.07
N PRO A 26 -11.35 0.27 -13.04
CA PRO A 26 -12.75 -0.15 -12.94
C PRO A 26 -12.98 -1.07 -11.72
N LYS A 27 -14.09 -0.82 -11.03
CA LYS A 27 -14.59 -1.72 -9.97
C LYS A 27 -14.85 -3.10 -10.61
N GLY A 28 -14.29 -4.16 -10.03
CA GLY A 28 -14.37 -5.53 -10.56
C GLY A 28 -13.12 -6.04 -11.27
N MET A 29 -12.02 -5.27 -11.27
CA MET A 29 -10.73 -5.79 -11.74
C MET A 29 -10.19 -6.89 -10.82
N ILE A 30 -9.40 -7.82 -11.38
CA ILE A 30 -8.77 -8.91 -10.63
C ILE A 30 -8.02 -8.35 -9.40
N ARG A 31 -8.32 -8.92 -8.22
CA ARG A 31 -7.75 -8.49 -6.94
C ARG A 31 -6.22 -8.48 -6.98
N GLY A 32 -5.61 -7.37 -6.57
CA GLY A 32 -4.15 -7.20 -6.56
C GLY A 32 -3.49 -6.93 -7.94
N LEU A 33 -4.26 -6.88 -9.04
CA LEU A 33 -3.68 -6.67 -10.37
C LEU A 33 -2.97 -5.31 -10.48
N ARG A 34 -3.54 -4.24 -9.93
CA ARG A 34 -2.94 -2.90 -9.97
C ARG A 34 -1.55 -2.87 -9.33
N SER A 35 -1.43 -3.33 -8.08
CA SER A 35 -0.14 -3.42 -7.39
C SER A 35 0.84 -4.29 -8.16
N ARG A 36 0.36 -5.38 -8.78
CA ARG A 36 1.22 -6.28 -9.58
C ARG A 36 1.75 -5.63 -10.86
N VAL A 37 0.92 -4.85 -11.56
CA VAL A 37 1.35 -4.08 -12.74
C VAL A 37 2.42 -3.06 -12.35
N LEU A 38 2.16 -2.28 -11.30
CA LEU A 38 3.13 -1.28 -10.80
C LEU A 38 4.45 -1.92 -10.38
N HIS A 39 4.40 -3.02 -9.61
CA HIS A 39 5.59 -3.76 -9.19
C HIS A 39 6.38 -4.33 -10.39
N THR A 40 5.69 -4.86 -11.40
CA THR A 40 6.35 -5.38 -12.61
C THR A 40 6.96 -4.23 -13.42
N GLY A 41 6.25 -3.11 -13.55
CA GLY A 41 6.74 -1.88 -14.16
C GLY A 41 8.00 -1.37 -13.48
N ALA A 42 8.02 -1.33 -12.14
CA ALA A 42 9.20 -0.94 -11.36
C ALA A 42 10.42 -1.83 -11.68
N ARG A 43 10.23 -3.14 -11.77
CA ARG A 43 11.32 -4.09 -12.12
C ARG A 43 11.87 -3.83 -13.52
N MET A 44 11.01 -3.54 -14.49
CA MET A 44 11.43 -3.22 -15.85
C MET A 44 12.16 -1.86 -15.90
N MET A 45 11.63 -0.86 -15.17
CA MET A 45 12.15 0.50 -15.15
C MET A 45 13.53 0.61 -14.47
N THR A 46 13.87 -0.32 -13.57
CA THR A 46 15.13 -0.28 -12.81
C THR A 46 16.38 -0.17 -13.70
N MET A 47 16.34 -0.70 -14.93
CA MET A 47 17.47 -0.65 -15.87
C MET A 47 17.59 0.67 -16.64
N PHE A 48 16.53 1.49 -16.65
CA PHE A 48 16.44 2.71 -17.45
C PHE A 48 16.41 3.96 -16.58
N ASP A 49 15.70 3.90 -15.46
CA ASP A 49 15.50 5.01 -14.54
C ASP A 49 15.25 4.47 -13.12
N ALA A 50 16.27 4.57 -12.27
CA ALA A 50 16.21 4.07 -10.90
C ALA A 50 15.23 4.88 -10.03
N GLY A 51 15.14 6.20 -10.22
CA GLY A 51 14.25 7.06 -9.44
C GLY A 51 12.79 6.74 -9.74
N ARG A 52 12.44 6.60 -11.02
CA ARG A 52 11.10 6.20 -11.42
C ARG A 52 10.75 4.78 -10.99
N ALA A 53 11.71 3.87 -11.04
CA ALA A 53 11.53 2.51 -10.54
C ALA A 53 11.20 2.49 -9.03
N GLU A 54 11.84 3.35 -8.24
CA GLU A 54 11.56 3.49 -6.81
C GLU A 54 10.15 4.00 -6.54
N VAL A 55 9.70 5.03 -7.27
CA VAL A 55 8.32 5.56 -7.16
C VAL A 55 7.30 4.47 -7.50
N LEU A 56 7.47 3.77 -8.61
CA LEU A 56 6.55 2.69 -9.00
C LEU A 56 6.51 1.57 -7.94
N ARG A 57 7.65 1.23 -7.34
CA ARG A 57 7.73 0.24 -6.26
C ARG A 57 6.99 0.73 -5.01
N PHE A 58 7.18 1.99 -4.62
CA PHE A 58 6.47 2.60 -3.51
C PHE A 58 4.95 2.58 -3.73
N CYS A 59 4.49 3.01 -4.91
CA CYS A 59 3.07 3.00 -5.27
C CYS A 59 2.48 1.58 -5.29
N ALA A 60 3.24 0.59 -5.75
CA ALA A 60 2.83 -0.82 -5.70
C ALA A 60 2.61 -1.30 -4.26
N GLY A 61 3.53 -0.97 -3.35
CA GLY A 61 3.44 -1.29 -1.93
C GLY A 61 2.26 -0.58 -1.25
N TRP A 62 2.08 0.72 -1.50
CA TRP A 62 0.96 1.50 -0.97
C TRP A 62 -0.40 0.93 -1.40
N GLU A 63 -0.58 0.60 -2.68
CA GLU A 63 -1.81 -0.03 -3.15
C GLU A 63 -2.02 -1.43 -2.55
N ALA A 64 -0.95 -2.19 -2.32
CA ALA A 64 -1.06 -3.50 -1.67
C ALA A 64 -1.49 -3.36 -0.21
N MET A 65 -0.95 -2.39 0.52
CA MET A 65 -1.34 -2.07 1.90
C MET A 65 -2.80 -1.64 1.99
N ARG A 66 -3.22 -0.68 1.17
CA ARG A 66 -4.63 -0.21 1.12
C ARG A 66 -5.60 -1.33 0.76
N LEU A 67 -5.18 -2.26 -0.10
CA LEU A 67 -5.96 -3.47 -0.39
C LEU A 67 -6.03 -4.42 0.82
N GLY A 68 -4.95 -4.55 1.59
CA GLY A 68 -4.95 -5.30 2.85
C GLY A 68 -5.95 -4.76 3.86
N GLU A 69 -5.99 -3.43 4.03
CA GLU A 69 -6.98 -2.77 4.88
C GLU A 69 -8.41 -3.06 4.42
N GLN A 70 -8.68 -2.94 3.11
CA GLN A 70 -9.99 -3.23 2.56
C GLN A 70 -10.37 -4.71 2.74
N ASP A 71 -9.45 -5.63 2.45
CA ASP A 71 -9.66 -7.07 2.61
C ASP A 71 -9.94 -7.42 4.09
N ALA A 72 -9.31 -6.75 5.06
CA ALA A 72 -9.62 -6.92 6.48
C ALA A 72 -11.05 -6.50 6.83
N ARG A 73 -11.51 -5.33 6.33
CA ARG A 73 -12.90 -4.87 6.51
C ARG A 73 -13.91 -5.81 5.87
N ASP A 74 -13.55 -6.43 4.74
CA ASP A 74 -14.39 -7.36 3.99
C ASP A 74 -14.24 -8.83 4.47
N ALA A 75 -13.47 -9.08 5.55
CA ALA A 75 -13.18 -10.41 6.10
C ALA A 75 -12.52 -11.40 5.11
N ILE A 76 -11.72 -10.90 4.18
CA ILE A 76 -10.96 -11.68 3.20
C ILE A 76 -9.56 -11.99 3.76
N CYS A 77 -9.43 -13.09 4.50
CA CYS A 77 -8.20 -13.42 5.23
C CYS A 77 -7.07 -14.02 4.36
N ARG A 78 -7.08 -13.83 3.04
CA ARG A 78 -6.06 -14.40 2.14
C ARG A 78 -5.52 -13.36 1.18
N PRO A 79 -4.18 -13.27 1.03
CA PRO A 79 -3.59 -12.35 0.09
C PRO A 79 -4.05 -12.66 -1.35
N PRO A 80 -4.08 -11.66 -2.24
CA PRO A 80 -4.39 -11.86 -3.65
C PRO A 80 -3.44 -12.86 -4.31
N LEU A 81 -3.97 -13.76 -5.16
CA LEU A 81 -3.16 -14.71 -5.94
C LEU A 81 -2.15 -14.00 -6.85
N MET A 82 -2.45 -12.76 -7.29
CA MET A 82 -1.55 -11.90 -8.05
C MET A 82 -0.23 -11.58 -7.34
N PHE A 83 -0.14 -11.77 -6.02
CA PHE A 83 1.08 -11.56 -5.24
C PHE A 83 1.95 -12.82 -5.16
N ALA A 84 1.57 -13.92 -5.82
CA ALA A 84 2.43 -15.11 -5.92
C ALA A 84 3.80 -14.73 -6.52
N GLY A 85 4.87 -15.09 -5.82
CA GLY A 85 6.24 -14.74 -6.21
C GLY A 85 6.61 -13.26 -6.10
N ALA A 86 5.80 -12.41 -5.46
CA ALA A 86 6.19 -11.07 -5.00
C ALA A 86 6.00 -10.99 -3.47
N GLY A 87 7.04 -11.40 -2.74
CA GLY A 87 7.01 -11.45 -1.27
C GLY A 87 6.86 -10.08 -0.63
N ASP A 88 7.40 -9.04 -1.27
CA ASP A 88 7.26 -7.64 -0.85
C ASP A 88 5.81 -7.16 -0.92
N LEU A 89 5.09 -7.40 -2.04
CA LEU A 89 3.67 -7.05 -2.15
C LEU A 89 2.82 -7.78 -1.11
N ARG A 90 3.13 -9.06 -0.86
CA ARG A 90 2.47 -9.82 0.20
C ARG A 90 2.73 -9.21 1.59
N ALA A 91 3.96 -8.77 1.86
CA ALA A 91 4.31 -8.14 3.13
C ALA A 91 3.58 -6.80 3.32
N TYR A 92 3.52 -5.94 2.30
CA TYR A 92 2.77 -4.69 2.36
C TYR A 92 1.26 -4.92 2.56
N TRP A 93 0.69 -5.91 1.87
CA TRP A 93 -0.70 -6.31 2.11
C TRP A 93 -0.92 -6.76 3.56
N GLN A 94 -0.02 -7.58 4.11
CA GLN A 94 -0.12 -8.05 5.48
C GLN A 94 -0.05 -6.88 6.48
N LEU A 95 0.82 -5.90 6.25
CA LEU A 95 0.90 -4.70 7.09
C LEU A 95 -0.42 -3.93 7.13
N GLY A 96 -1.07 -3.74 5.98
CA GLY A 96 -2.38 -3.07 5.92
C GLY A 96 -3.48 -3.90 6.56
N PHE A 97 -3.49 -5.21 6.32
CA PHE A 97 -4.45 -6.14 6.91
C PHE A 97 -4.35 -6.15 8.44
N ASP A 98 -3.15 -6.38 8.99
CA ASP A 98 -2.92 -6.43 10.44
C ASP A 98 -3.19 -5.08 11.10
N GLY A 99 -2.83 -3.98 10.43
CA GLY A 99 -3.10 -2.63 10.89
C GLY A 99 -4.60 -2.37 11.04
N GLU A 100 -5.39 -2.77 10.04
CA GLU A 100 -6.85 -2.62 10.09
C GLU A 100 -7.48 -3.54 11.13
N ILE A 101 -7.04 -4.80 11.25
CA ILE A 101 -7.55 -5.70 12.29
C ILE A 101 -7.33 -5.10 13.69
N LYS A 102 -6.12 -4.59 13.97
CA LYS A 102 -5.85 -3.90 15.24
C LYS A 102 -6.70 -2.65 15.41
N SER A 103 -6.90 -1.88 14.34
CA SER A 103 -7.76 -0.69 14.40
C SER A 103 -9.21 -1.05 14.75
N LEU A 104 -9.76 -2.11 14.16
CA LEU A 104 -11.10 -2.60 14.44
C LEU A 104 -11.20 -3.14 15.88
N GLU A 105 -10.17 -3.82 16.39
CA GLU A 105 -10.08 -4.24 17.79
C GLU A 105 -10.11 -3.04 18.76
N TRP A 106 -9.35 -1.98 18.45
CA TRP A 106 -9.30 -0.77 19.26
C TRP A 106 -10.63 0.00 19.25
N LEU A 107 -11.25 0.16 18.08
CA LEU A 107 -12.57 0.81 17.94
C LEU A 107 -13.67 0.04 18.67
N GLY A 108 -13.57 -1.29 18.74
CA GLY A 108 -14.48 -2.13 19.52
C GLY A 108 -14.26 -2.06 21.04
N CYS A 109 -13.12 -1.51 21.49
CA CYS A 109 -12.76 -1.48 22.90
C CYS A 109 -13.48 -0.34 23.63
N ARG A 110 -14.48 -0.69 24.46
CA ARG A 110 -15.21 0.29 25.29
C ARG A 110 -14.34 1.05 26.28
N GLN A 111 -13.17 0.51 26.64
CA GLN A 111 -12.24 1.13 27.56
C GLN A 111 -11.24 2.07 26.88
N TRP A 112 -11.14 2.05 25.55
CA TRP A 112 -10.31 2.99 24.79
C TRP A 112 -10.95 4.38 24.70
N HIS A 113 -12.27 4.46 24.83
CA HIS A 113 -13.06 5.69 24.74
C HIS A 113 -13.83 6.01 26.03
N ASP A 114 -13.33 5.56 27.19
CA ASP A 114 -14.01 5.78 28.48
C ASP A 114 -13.95 7.23 28.98
N GLY A 115 -13.25 8.11 28.25
CA GLY A 115 -13.12 9.54 28.57
C GLY A 115 -12.19 9.83 29.74
N SER A 116 -11.52 8.83 30.31
CA SER A 116 -10.65 8.99 31.48
C SER A 116 -9.31 9.66 31.16
N GLY A 117 -8.93 9.72 29.88
CA GLY A 117 -7.62 10.21 29.42
C GLY A 117 -6.45 9.30 29.80
N ARG A 118 -6.73 8.08 30.28
CA ARG A 118 -5.73 7.06 30.62
C ARG A 118 -5.53 6.10 29.45
N ALA A 119 -4.34 5.49 29.40
CA ALA A 119 -4.06 4.38 28.48
C ALA A 119 -5.06 3.24 28.70
N CYS A 120 -5.43 2.54 27.63
CA CYS A 120 -6.43 1.49 27.70
C CYS A 120 -5.82 0.27 28.40
N PRO A 121 -6.39 -0.25 29.50
CA PRO A 121 -5.75 -1.33 30.25
C PRO A 121 -5.68 -2.68 29.49
N VAL A 122 -6.41 -2.81 28.37
CA VAL A 122 -6.40 -4.01 27.52
C VAL A 122 -5.30 -3.95 26.45
N HIS A 123 -5.04 -2.77 25.90
CA HIS A 123 -4.18 -2.58 24.73
C HIS A 123 -2.92 -1.75 25.00
N GLY A 124 -2.80 -1.18 26.21
CA GLY A 124 -1.74 -0.26 26.62
C GLY A 124 -2.01 1.18 26.21
#